data_AF-A0A016W7N4-F1
#
_entry.id   AF-A0A016W7N4-F1
#
_cell.length_a   1.000
_cell.length_b   1.000
_cell.length_c   1.000
_cell.angle_alpha   90.00
_cell.angle_beta   90.00
_cell.angle_gamma   90.00
#
_symmetry.space_group_name_H-M   'P 1'
#
loop_
_entity.id
_entity.type
_entity.pdbx_description
1 polymer ?
#
loop_
_entity_poly.entity_id
_entity_poly.type
_entity_poly.pdbx_seq_one_letter_code
_entity_poly.pdbx_strand_id
1 'polypeptide(L)'
;MREAESNLAVKEMRQRLAELEQHWAKYVHMRTFEPNVTTAESNEATSNDCSNSTSLSVNSARARLAKITASFIGGSSDGDDGCVTIRELEDQLMGVRIKEVDNLAELKEMRQKVMELETQNHVCTNQLRRQDEEIKRVREEIEAVQKVRRELEASLRQERQRCAQRESELNEQCIMERLKYSEAMQSIQDLRQMITQLELKKAEGWTQNQLRGTSVCEVDDDSVSV
;
A
#
# COMPACT_ATOMS: atom_id res chain seq x y z
N MET A 1 -9.24 12.63 29.36
CA MET A 1 -9.83 12.89 30.69
C MET A 1 -11.07 12.03 30.95
N ARG A 2 -12.13 12.10 30.13
CA ARG A 2 -13.33 11.23 30.29
C ARG A 2 -13.05 9.72 30.35
N GLU A 3 -12.15 9.18 29.52
CA GLU A 3 -11.79 7.75 29.58
C GLU A 3 -11.01 7.35 30.83
N ALA A 4 -10.18 8.26 31.36
CA ALA A 4 -9.44 8.01 32.59
C ALA A 4 -10.38 8.02 33.80
N GLU A 5 -11.37 8.94 33.80
CA GLU A 5 -12.42 9.04 34.81
C GLU A 5 -13.36 7.82 34.78
N SER A 6 -13.77 7.35 33.60
CA SER A 6 -14.60 6.15 33.42
C SER A 6 -13.88 4.89 33.92
N ASN A 7 -12.61 4.70 33.52
CA ASN A 7 -11.80 3.56 33.97
C ASN A 7 -11.54 3.59 35.48
N LEU A 8 -11.35 4.77 36.07
CA LEU A 8 -11.21 4.92 37.51
C LEU A 8 -12.52 4.53 38.23
N ALA A 9 -13.66 4.98 37.73
CA ALA A 9 -14.98 4.65 38.29
C ALA A 9 -15.28 3.13 38.24
N VAL A 10 -14.85 2.44 37.19
CA VAL A 10 -14.98 0.97 37.09
C VAL A 10 -14.09 0.27 38.12
N LYS A 11 -12.84 0.72 38.29
CA LYS A 11 -11.92 0.18 39.30
C LYS A 11 -12.45 0.37 40.72
N GLU A 12 -12.98 1.55 41.03
CA GLU A 12 -13.61 1.83 42.32
C GLU A 12 -14.83 0.95 42.58
N MET A 13 -15.67 0.68 41.57
CA MET A 13 -16.78 -0.27 41.72
C MET A 13 -16.30 -1.70 41.97
N ARG A 14 -15.28 -2.17 41.24
CA ARG A 14 -14.69 -3.51 41.44
C ARG A 14 -14.10 -3.65 42.85
N GLN A 15 -13.47 -2.58 43.35
CA GLN A 15 -12.97 -2.54 44.71
C GLN A 15 -14.12 -2.62 45.74
N ARG A 16 -15.18 -1.84 45.57
CA ARG A 16 -16.37 -1.90 46.44
C ARG A 16 -17.04 -3.27 46.43
N LEU A 17 -17.08 -3.95 45.28
CA LEU A 17 -17.55 -5.34 45.17
C LEU A 17 -16.70 -6.29 46.01
N ALA A 18 -15.37 -6.22 45.89
CA ALA A 18 -14.46 -7.05 46.67
C ALA A 18 -14.60 -6.81 48.19
N GLU A 19 -14.83 -5.55 48.61
CA GLU A 19 -15.10 -5.20 50.01
C GLU A 19 -16.42 -5.80 50.49
N LEU A 20 -17.49 -5.73 49.69
CA LEU A 20 -18.79 -6.34 49.97
C LEU A 20 -18.70 -7.87 50.07
N GLU A 21 -17.98 -8.51 49.15
CA GLU A 21 -17.72 -9.96 49.18
C GLU A 21 -16.97 -10.38 50.45
N GLN A 22 -15.96 -9.61 50.86
CA GLN A 22 -15.23 -9.86 52.11
C GLN A 22 -16.13 -9.69 53.34
N HIS A 23 -16.94 -8.63 53.38
CA HIS A 23 -17.88 -8.40 54.48
C HIS A 23 -18.91 -9.52 54.56
N TRP A 24 -19.40 -9.98 53.42
CA TRP A 24 -20.31 -11.11 53.35
C TRP A 24 -19.66 -12.42 53.79
N ALA A 25 -18.44 -12.71 53.33
CA ALA A 25 -17.70 -13.89 53.75
C ALA A 25 -17.44 -13.89 55.27
N LYS A 26 -17.11 -12.73 55.87
CA LYS A 26 -16.96 -12.55 57.32
C LYS A 26 -18.28 -12.76 58.06
N TYR A 27 -19.37 -12.18 57.55
CA TYR A 27 -20.70 -12.36 58.13
C TYR A 27 -21.12 -13.83 58.11
N VAL A 28 -20.96 -14.52 56.98
CA VAL A 28 -21.22 -15.96 56.84
C VAL A 28 -20.35 -16.76 57.82
N HIS A 29 -19.06 -16.43 57.95
CA HIS A 29 -18.13 -17.11 58.84
C HIS A 29 -18.53 -16.97 60.33
N MET A 30 -18.78 -15.74 60.80
CA MET A 30 -19.29 -15.49 62.16
C MET A 30 -20.55 -16.32 62.42
N ARG A 31 -21.45 -16.38 61.44
CA ARG A 31 -22.73 -17.05 61.55
C ARG A 31 -22.64 -18.58 61.51
N THR A 32 -21.59 -19.13 60.91
CA THR A 32 -21.33 -20.59 60.88
C THR A 32 -20.56 -21.09 62.11
N PHE A 33 -19.82 -20.22 62.80
CA PHE A 33 -18.94 -20.61 63.90
C PHE A 33 -19.33 -20.05 65.28
N GLU A 34 -20.30 -19.13 65.40
CA GLU A 34 -20.89 -18.76 66.69
C GLU A 34 -22.28 -19.39 66.88
N PRO A 35 -22.41 -20.50 67.64
CA PRO A 35 -23.65 -20.82 68.33
C PRO A 35 -23.74 -19.93 69.58
N ASN A 36 -24.89 -19.27 69.74
CA ASN A 36 -25.38 -18.53 70.90
C ASN A 36 -24.67 -18.88 72.25
N VAL A 37 -23.81 -17.99 72.76
CA VAL A 37 -23.27 -18.10 74.12
C VAL A 37 -24.16 -17.29 75.07
N THR A 38 -25.07 -18.00 75.75
CA THR A 38 -25.57 -17.58 77.06
C THR A 38 -24.97 -18.50 78.11
N THR A 39 -24.28 -17.89 79.09
CA THR A 39 -23.88 -18.43 80.41
C THR A 39 -23.07 -19.73 80.47
N ALA A 40 -21.79 -19.62 80.85
CA ALA A 40 -21.20 -20.25 82.05
C ALA A 40 -19.67 -20.18 82.03
N GLU A 41 -19.10 -20.04 83.21
CA GLU A 41 -17.70 -19.79 83.52
C GLU A 41 -16.72 -20.91 83.12
N SER A 42 -15.46 -20.53 82.97
CA SER A 42 -14.24 -21.16 83.55
C SER A 42 -13.10 -21.60 82.58
N ASN A 43 -11.93 -21.01 82.89
CA ASN A 43 -10.54 -21.50 82.84
C ASN A 43 -9.78 -21.79 81.53
N GLU A 44 -8.73 -20.96 81.38
CA GLU A 44 -7.34 -21.22 81.00
C GLU A 44 -6.94 -22.21 79.87
N ALA A 45 -6.17 -21.66 78.92
CA ALA A 45 -4.78 -22.01 78.57
C ALA A 45 -4.52 -22.23 77.07
N THR A 46 -3.64 -21.36 76.54
CA THR A 46 -2.59 -21.61 75.52
C THR A 46 -2.88 -22.50 74.31
N SER A 47 -2.78 -21.95 73.10
CA SER A 47 -1.73 -22.33 72.12
C SER A 47 -1.91 -21.62 70.78
N ASN A 48 -0.79 -21.13 70.24
CA ASN A 48 -0.59 -20.79 68.84
C ASN A 48 -0.87 -22.02 67.95
N ASP A 49 -1.50 -21.83 66.79
CA ASP A 49 -0.85 -22.24 65.55
C ASP A 49 -1.38 -21.50 64.31
N CYS A 50 -0.46 -21.16 63.43
CA CYS A 50 -0.67 -20.56 62.11
C CYS A 50 -0.43 -21.65 61.06
N SER A 51 -1.39 -21.93 60.17
CA SER A 51 -1.16 -22.35 58.76
C SER A 51 -2.51 -22.72 58.10
N ASN A 52 -2.99 -22.00 57.08
CA ASN A 52 -2.60 -21.97 55.66
C ASN A 52 -3.48 -22.90 54.79
N SER A 53 -3.90 -22.39 53.62
CA SER A 53 -4.47 -23.10 52.46
C SER A 53 -5.99 -23.42 52.55
N THR A 54 -6.87 -23.26 51.55
CA THR A 54 -6.73 -23.07 50.10
C THR A 54 -8.12 -22.85 49.49
N SER A 55 -8.21 -21.96 48.50
CA SER A 55 -9.14 -21.97 47.35
C SER A 55 -10.54 -22.58 47.53
N LEU A 56 -11.52 -21.75 47.92
CA LEU A 56 -12.93 -22.05 47.67
C LEU A 56 -13.24 -21.81 46.18
N SER A 57 -13.09 -22.89 45.42
CA SER A 57 -13.51 -23.06 44.03
C SER A 57 -14.92 -22.48 43.79
N VAL A 58 -14.98 -21.54 42.85
CA VAL A 58 -16.17 -20.80 42.36
C VAL A 58 -17.26 -21.69 41.74
N ASN A 59 -17.07 -23.01 41.75
CA ASN A 59 -17.99 -23.99 41.15
C ASN A 59 -19.20 -24.34 42.05
N SER A 60 -19.34 -23.74 43.23
CA SER A 60 -20.38 -24.11 44.20
C SER A 60 -21.76 -23.48 43.93
N ALA A 61 -21.84 -22.30 43.31
CA ALA A 61 -23.13 -21.62 43.12
C ALA A 61 -24.02 -22.30 42.05
N ARG A 62 -23.41 -22.76 40.95
CA ARG A 62 -24.11 -23.44 39.84
C ARG A 62 -24.63 -24.82 40.24
N ALA A 63 -23.84 -25.55 41.04
CA ALA A 63 -24.22 -26.85 41.59
C ALA A 63 -25.34 -26.75 42.65
N ARG A 64 -25.39 -25.65 43.41
CA ARG A 64 -26.45 -25.39 44.40
C ARG A 64 -27.80 -25.05 43.73
N LEU A 65 -27.79 -24.32 42.62
CA LEU A 65 -29.02 -24.03 41.85
C LEU A 65 -29.62 -25.29 41.20
N ALA A 66 -28.77 -26.21 40.69
CA ALA A 66 -29.24 -27.47 40.11
C ALA A 66 -29.92 -28.40 41.15
N LYS A 67 -29.49 -28.37 42.42
CA LYS A 67 -30.15 -29.11 43.52
C LYS A 67 -31.57 -28.63 43.82
N ILE A 68 -31.83 -27.33 43.65
CA ILE A 68 -33.15 -26.74 43.94
C ILE A 68 -34.14 -27.09 42.82
N THR A 69 -33.71 -27.06 41.55
CA THR A 69 -34.58 -27.48 40.43
C THR A 69 -34.97 -28.96 40.51
N ALA A 70 -34.08 -29.82 41.04
CA ALA A 70 -34.41 -31.23 41.30
C ALA A 70 -35.38 -31.41 42.48
N SER A 71 -35.33 -30.55 43.50
CA SER A 71 -36.22 -30.63 44.66
C SER A 71 -37.65 -30.14 44.36
N PHE A 72 -37.82 -29.22 43.42
CA PHE A 72 -39.12 -28.63 43.11
C PHE A 72 -40.06 -29.56 42.30
N ILE A 73 -39.52 -30.60 41.65
CA ILE A 73 -40.29 -31.47 40.73
C ILE A 73 -40.63 -32.84 41.35
N GLY A 74 -40.09 -33.22 42.51
CA GLY A 74 -40.10 -34.63 42.92
C GLY A 74 -40.22 -35.00 44.40
N GLY A 75 -40.76 -34.16 45.29
CA GLY A 75 -40.79 -34.47 46.73
C GLY A 75 -42.10 -34.15 47.43
N SER A 76 -43.09 -35.04 47.33
CA SER A 76 -44.16 -35.14 48.33
C SER A 76 -43.63 -35.89 49.56
N SER A 77 -43.45 -35.21 50.69
CA SER A 77 -43.51 -35.82 52.02
C SER A 77 -43.87 -34.78 53.06
N ASP A 78 -44.95 -35.09 53.74
CA ASP A 78 -45.62 -34.37 54.82
C ASP A 78 -44.66 -33.99 55.95
N GLY A 79 -44.78 -32.76 56.47
CA GLY A 79 -44.17 -32.29 57.70
C GLY A 79 -43.11 -31.19 57.54
N ASP A 80 -43.50 -29.98 57.95
CA ASP A 80 -42.65 -28.78 58.13
C ASP A 80 -42.39 -27.89 56.90
N ASP A 81 -43.40 -27.75 56.03
CA ASP A 81 -43.36 -26.88 54.84
C ASP A 81 -43.95 -25.48 55.09
N GLY A 82 -43.60 -24.86 56.22
CA GLY A 82 -44.25 -23.64 56.70
C GLY A 82 -43.38 -22.38 56.73
N CYS A 83 -42.06 -22.48 56.73
CA CYS A 83 -41.22 -21.32 56.94
C CYS A 83 -39.89 -21.51 56.23
N VAL A 84 -39.84 -21.14 54.95
CA VAL A 84 -38.60 -20.55 54.44
C VAL A 84 -38.22 -19.50 55.47
N THR A 85 -37.17 -19.76 56.24
CA THR A 85 -36.86 -18.90 57.38
C THR A 85 -36.54 -17.52 56.82
N ILE A 86 -36.99 -16.44 57.46
CA ILE A 86 -36.73 -15.05 57.03
C ILE A 86 -35.25 -14.84 56.62
N ARG A 87 -34.36 -15.54 57.33
CA ARG A 87 -32.93 -15.68 57.10
C ARG A 87 -32.52 -16.20 55.72
N GLU A 88 -33.17 -17.23 55.20
CA GLU A 88 -32.86 -17.78 53.86
C GLU A 88 -33.29 -16.83 52.75
N LEU A 89 -34.40 -16.10 52.94
CA LEU A 89 -34.86 -15.07 52.02
C LEU A 89 -33.90 -13.87 52.01
N GLU A 90 -33.36 -13.48 53.16
CA GLU A 90 -32.33 -12.44 53.27
C GLU A 90 -31.03 -12.83 52.54
N ASP A 91 -30.56 -14.07 52.73
CA ASP A 91 -29.35 -14.58 52.05
C ASP A 91 -29.56 -14.67 50.52
N GLN A 92 -30.75 -15.10 50.09
CA GLN A 92 -31.13 -15.13 48.66
C GLN A 92 -31.21 -13.72 48.07
N LEU A 93 -31.82 -12.76 48.78
CA LEU A 93 -31.90 -11.37 48.36
C LEU A 93 -30.52 -10.74 48.23
N MET A 94 -29.60 -11.06 49.15
CA MET A 94 -28.22 -10.58 49.06
C MET A 94 -27.48 -11.18 47.87
N GLY A 95 -27.65 -12.49 47.62
CA GLY A 95 -27.10 -13.15 46.44
C GLY A 95 -27.65 -12.61 45.12
N VAL A 96 -28.92 -12.20 45.08
CA VAL A 96 -29.52 -11.51 43.92
C VAL A 96 -28.90 -10.12 43.75
N ARG A 97 -28.76 -9.34 44.83
CA ARG A 97 -28.11 -8.01 44.79
C ARG A 97 -26.67 -8.06 44.30
N ILE A 98 -25.87 -9.02 44.76
CA ILE A 98 -24.48 -9.17 44.30
C ILE A 98 -24.45 -9.43 42.79
N LYS A 99 -25.25 -10.39 42.31
CA LYS A 99 -25.36 -10.70 40.88
C LYS A 99 -25.86 -9.51 40.05
N GLU A 100 -26.81 -8.73 40.57
CA GLU A 100 -27.30 -7.53 39.91
C GLU A 100 -26.19 -6.48 39.76
N VAL A 101 -25.40 -6.28 40.82
CA VAL A 101 -24.25 -5.37 40.78
C VAL A 101 -23.16 -5.88 39.82
N ASP A 102 -22.89 -7.18 39.78
CA ASP A 102 -21.94 -7.78 38.83
C ASP A 102 -22.39 -7.57 37.38
N ASN A 103 -23.65 -7.87 37.07
CA ASN A 103 -24.23 -7.65 35.75
C ASN A 103 -24.19 -6.17 35.34
N LEU A 104 -24.43 -5.25 36.29
CA LEU A 104 -24.33 -3.80 36.05
C LEU A 104 -22.88 -3.36 35.78
N ALA A 105 -21.90 -3.97 36.45
CA ALA A 105 -20.49 -3.71 36.20
C ALA A 105 -20.07 -4.21 34.81
N GLU A 106 -20.43 -5.44 34.45
CA GLU A 106 -20.19 -6.01 33.11
C GLU A 106 -20.85 -5.17 32.01
N LEU A 107 -22.09 -4.72 32.21
CA LEU A 107 -22.79 -3.86 31.25
C LEU A 107 -22.05 -2.53 31.00
N LYS A 108 -21.50 -1.92 32.06
CA LYS A 108 -20.73 -0.67 31.94
C LYS A 108 -19.40 -0.88 31.22
N GLU A 109 -18.72 -1.99 31.49
CA GLU A 109 -17.49 -2.36 30.78
C GLU A 109 -17.74 -2.58 29.29
N MET A 110 -18.81 -3.31 28.94
CA MET A 110 -19.18 -3.52 27.54
C MET A 110 -19.54 -2.21 26.84
N ARG A 111 -20.24 -1.29 27.51
CA ARG A 111 -20.53 0.05 26.96
C ARG A 111 -19.27 0.87 26.71
N GLN A 112 -18.32 0.85 27.66
CA GLN A 112 -17.03 1.50 27.47
C GLN A 112 -16.29 0.88 26.26
N LYS A 113 -16.35 -0.46 26.12
CA LYS A 113 -15.71 -1.14 24.99
C LYS A 113 -16.32 -0.78 23.63
N VAL A 114 -17.63 -0.62 23.57
CA VAL A 114 -18.32 -0.15 22.37
C VAL A 114 -17.84 1.25 21.99
N MET A 115 -17.76 2.19 22.94
CA MET A 115 -17.28 3.55 22.66
C MET A 115 -15.82 3.59 22.16
N GLU A 116 -14.94 2.76 22.73
CA GLU A 116 -13.56 2.61 22.25
C GLU A 116 -13.52 2.12 20.80
N LEU A 117 -14.28 1.07 20.49
CA LEU A 117 -14.33 0.48 19.16
C LEU A 117 -14.95 1.44 18.13
N GLU A 118 -15.97 2.21 18.50
CA GLU A 118 -16.56 3.24 17.65
C GLU A 118 -15.55 4.34 17.30
N THR A 119 -14.77 4.78 18.29
CA THR A 119 -13.70 5.77 18.08
C THR A 119 -12.60 5.22 17.17
N GLN A 120 -12.17 3.98 17.42
CA GLN A 120 -11.19 3.29 16.58
C GLN A 120 -11.69 3.12 15.14
N ASN A 121 -12.96 2.76 14.96
CA ASN A 121 -13.58 2.62 13.66
C ASN A 121 -13.62 3.96 12.91
N HIS A 122 -13.96 5.05 13.60
CA HIS A 122 -13.96 6.39 13.01
C HIS A 122 -12.56 6.81 12.53
N VAL A 123 -11.53 6.57 13.35
CA VAL A 123 -10.13 6.85 12.98
C VAL A 123 -9.69 6.02 11.78
N CYS A 124 -9.97 4.71 11.80
CA CYS A 124 -9.63 3.80 10.71
C CYS A 124 -10.30 4.22 9.39
N THR A 125 -11.59 4.56 9.45
CA THR A 125 -12.35 5.05 8.29
C THR A 125 -11.77 6.34 7.73
N ASN A 126 -11.36 7.29 8.59
CA ASN A 126 -10.74 8.53 8.12
C ASN A 126 -9.39 8.27 7.47
N GLN A 127 -8.59 7.35 8.04
CA GLN A 127 -7.30 6.97 7.50
C GLN A 127 -7.44 6.31 6.12
N LEU A 128 -8.40 5.40 5.97
CA LEU A 128 -8.68 4.75 4.69
C LEU A 128 -9.08 5.77 3.62
N ARG A 129 -9.98 6.71 3.94
CA ARG A 129 -10.38 7.78 3.02
C ARG A 129 -9.18 8.62 2.55
N ARG A 130 -8.26 8.98 3.46
CA ARG A 130 -7.04 9.73 3.09
C ARG A 130 -6.13 8.92 2.18
N GLN A 131 -5.99 7.62 2.43
CA GLN A 131 -5.20 6.73 1.58
C GLN A 131 -5.84 6.58 0.19
N ASP A 132 -7.16 6.45 0.11
CA ASP A 132 -7.88 6.38 -1.17
C ASP A 132 -7.70 7.67 -1.99
N GLU A 133 -7.75 8.83 -1.35
CA GLU A 133 -7.48 10.13 -1.98
C GLU A 133 -6.04 10.24 -2.49
N GLU A 134 -5.07 9.74 -1.73
CA GLU A 134 -3.66 9.72 -2.16
C GLU A 134 -3.43 8.75 -3.32
N ILE A 135 -4.02 7.55 -3.27
CA ILE A 135 -3.97 6.58 -4.36
C ILE A 135 -4.57 7.18 -5.63
N LYS A 136 -5.70 7.89 -5.52
CA LYS A 136 -6.33 8.57 -6.65
C LYS A 136 -5.41 9.64 -7.23
N ARG A 137 -4.83 10.51 -6.40
CA ARG A 137 -3.88 11.55 -6.83
C ARG A 137 -2.68 10.96 -7.58
N VAL A 138 -2.03 9.95 -7.00
CA VAL A 138 -0.87 9.29 -7.61
C VAL A 138 -1.23 8.64 -8.95
N ARG A 139 -2.43 8.03 -9.06
CA ARG A 139 -2.91 7.49 -10.35
C ARG A 139 -3.08 8.57 -11.41
N GLU A 140 -3.69 9.70 -11.06
CA GLU A 140 -3.86 10.84 -11.98
C GLU A 140 -2.50 11.41 -12.43
N GLU A 141 -1.52 11.52 -11.52
CA GLU A 141 -0.16 11.94 -11.85
C GLU A 141 0.54 10.95 -12.80
N ILE A 142 0.41 9.64 -12.56
CA ILE A 142 0.95 8.61 -13.44
C ILE A 142 0.34 8.74 -14.84
N GLU A 143 -0.98 8.91 -14.95
CA GLU A 143 -1.67 9.06 -16.23
C GLU A 143 -1.21 10.32 -16.98
N ALA A 144 -1.05 11.44 -16.28
CA ALA A 144 -0.54 12.69 -16.84
C ALA A 144 0.89 12.54 -17.37
N VAL A 145 1.80 11.97 -16.57
CA VAL A 145 3.19 11.72 -16.98
C VAL A 145 3.27 10.76 -18.16
N GLN A 146 2.45 9.69 -18.16
CA GLN A 146 2.39 8.78 -19.30
C GLN A 146 1.89 9.45 -20.57
N LYS A 147 0.94 10.39 -20.48
CA LYS A 147 0.48 11.17 -21.62
C LYS A 147 1.60 12.00 -22.22
N VAL A 148 2.32 12.76 -21.39
CA VAL A 148 3.48 13.55 -21.82
C VAL A 148 4.57 12.66 -22.44
N ARG A 149 4.83 11.50 -21.85
CA ARG A 149 5.79 10.53 -22.40
C ARG A 149 5.40 10.09 -23.81
N ARG A 150 4.13 9.72 -24.03
CA ARG A 150 3.63 9.31 -25.36
C ARG A 150 3.76 10.42 -26.40
N GLU A 151 3.47 11.67 -26.01
CA GLU A 151 3.62 12.84 -26.87
C GLU A 151 5.09 13.10 -27.23
N LEU A 152 6.00 13.06 -26.26
CA LEU A 152 7.44 13.20 -26.50
C LEU A 152 8.02 12.08 -27.36
N GLU A 153 7.60 10.84 -27.15
CA GLU A 153 7.99 9.71 -27.98
C GLU A 153 7.50 9.86 -29.43
N ALA A 154 6.30 10.42 -29.64
CA ALA A 154 5.78 10.70 -30.98
C ALA A 154 6.60 11.81 -31.68
N SER A 155 6.88 12.91 -30.98
CA SER A 155 7.73 13.99 -31.46
C SER A 155 9.14 13.50 -31.81
N LEU A 156 9.73 12.64 -30.98
CA LEU A 156 11.04 12.05 -31.24
C LEU A 156 11.04 11.19 -32.50
N ARG A 157 9.98 10.39 -32.74
CA ARG A 157 9.84 9.61 -33.98
C ARG A 157 9.74 10.52 -35.21
N GLN A 158 8.96 11.59 -35.10
CA GLN A 158 8.81 12.57 -36.19
C GLN A 158 10.14 13.26 -36.53
N GLU A 159 10.89 13.70 -35.51
CA GLU A 159 12.20 14.33 -35.73
C GLU A 159 13.22 13.35 -36.33
N ARG A 160 13.24 12.08 -35.89
CA ARG A 160 14.09 11.05 -36.52
C ARG A 160 13.75 10.86 -38.00
N GLN A 161 12.47 10.83 -38.35
CA GLN A 161 12.05 10.72 -39.75
C GLN A 161 12.48 11.96 -40.56
N ARG A 162 12.34 13.15 -39.99
CA ARG A 162 12.77 14.42 -40.59
C ARG A 162 14.28 14.49 -40.81
N CYS A 163 15.09 13.95 -39.90
CA CYS A 163 16.54 13.85 -40.06
C CYS A 163 16.89 12.89 -41.19
N ALA A 164 16.30 11.69 -41.22
CA ALA A 164 16.55 10.70 -42.26
C ALA A 164 16.17 11.22 -43.67
N GLN A 165 15.06 11.97 -43.78
CA GLN A 165 14.67 12.62 -45.03
C GLN A 165 15.72 13.63 -45.50
N ARG A 166 16.17 14.54 -44.61
CA ARG A 166 17.21 15.52 -44.94
C ARG A 166 18.54 14.88 -45.31
N GLU A 167 18.94 13.82 -44.62
CA GLU A 167 20.15 13.05 -44.97
C GLU A 167 20.03 12.44 -46.38
N SER A 168 18.86 11.90 -46.73
CA SER A 168 18.60 11.39 -48.08
C SER A 168 18.67 12.48 -49.15
N GLU A 169 18.07 13.64 -48.89
CA GLU A 169 18.11 14.80 -49.81
C GLU A 169 19.54 15.30 -50.03
N LEU A 170 20.35 15.38 -48.97
CA LEU A 170 21.76 15.78 -49.07
C LEU A 170 22.59 14.76 -49.85
N ASN A 171 22.36 13.46 -49.63
CA ASN A 171 23.03 12.41 -50.39
C ASN A 171 22.68 12.47 -51.88
N GLU A 172 21.42 12.72 -52.23
CA GLU A 172 20.98 12.89 -53.61
C GLU A 172 21.65 14.12 -54.26
N GLN A 173 21.67 15.26 -53.56
CA GLN A 173 22.35 16.48 -54.05
C GLN A 173 23.84 16.24 -54.29
N CYS A 174 24.52 15.56 -53.37
CA CYS A 174 25.94 15.21 -53.52
C CYS A 174 26.18 14.33 -54.76
N ILE A 175 25.33 13.32 -55.00
CA ILE A 175 25.41 12.48 -56.19
C ILE A 175 25.17 13.31 -57.46
N MET A 176 24.17 14.19 -57.45
CA MET A 176 23.83 15.04 -58.59
C MET A 176 24.99 15.97 -58.97
N GLU A 177 25.62 16.64 -58.00
CA GLU A 177 26.76 17.52 -58.26
C GLU A 177 27.97 16.74 -58.78
N ARG A 178 28.20 15.51 -58.27
CA ARG A 178 29.25 14.63 -58.80
C ARG A 178 28.99 14.24 -60.26
N LEU A 179 27.75 13.96 -60.64
CA LEU A 179 27.38 13.65 -62.03
C LEU A 179 27.61 14.86 -62.94
N LYS A 180 27.12 16.06 -62.55
CA LYS A 180 27.35 17.30 -63.31
C LYS A 180 28.85 17.58 -63.52
N TYR A 181 29.66 17.38 -62.49
CA TYR A 181 31.12 17.55 -62.61
C TYR A 181 31.73 16.54 -63.60
N SER A 182 31.30 15.27 -63.54
CA SER A 182 31.76 14.24 -64.48
C SER A 182 31.36 14.55 -65.92
N GLU A 183 30.14 15.03 -66.16
CA GLU A 183 29.66 15.45 -67.49
C GLU A 183 30.46 16.62 -68.04
N ALA A 184 30.74 17.64 -67.21
CA ALA A 184 31.58 18.76 -67.60
C ALA A 184 33.02 18.32 -67.93
N MET A 185 33.58 17.39 -67.15
CA MET A 185 34.89 16.81 -67.42
C MET A 185 34.93 16.05 -68.74
N GLN A 186 33.89 15.24 -69.03
CA GLN A 186 33.78 14.52 -70.30
C GLN A 186 33.71 15.49 -71.48
N SER A 187 32.90 16.55 -71.39
CA SER A 187 32.81 17.60 -72.42
C SER A 187 34.16 18.29 -72.67
N ILE A 188 34.92 18.58 -71.61
CA ILE A 188 36.28 19.13 -71.74
C ILE A 188 37.20 18.14 -72.48
N GLN A 189 37.12 16.84 -72.19
CA GLN A 189 37.91 15.83 -72.87
C GLN A 189 37.55 15.71 -74.35
N ASP A 190 36.26 15.70 -74.66
CA ASP A 190 35.76 15.63 -76.04
C ASP A 190 36.24 16.86 -76.86
N LEU A 191 36.15 18.06 -76.28
CA LEU A 191 36.66 19.29 -76.91
C LEU A 191 38.18 19.25 -77.10
N ARG A 192 38.94 18.79 -76.09
CA ARG A 192 40.40 18.60 -76.23
C ARG A 192 40.73 17.62 -77.35
N GLN A 193 40.01 16.51 -77.44
CA GLN A 193 40.19 15.54 -78.51
C GLN A 193 39.88 16.17 -79.87
N MET A 194 38.81 16.94 -80.00
CA MET A 194 38.47 17.65 -81.23
C MET A 194 39.54 18.66 -81.64
N ILE A 195 40.09 19.41 -80.68
CA ILE A 195 41.22 20.33 -80.93
C ILE A 195 42.41 19.55 -81.49
N THR A 196 42.82 18.46 -80.83
CA THR A 196 43.97 17.64 -81.30
C THR A 196 43.73 17.06 -82.70
N GLN A 197 42.50 16.65 -83.03
CA GLN A 197 42.15 16.18 -84.38
C GLN A 197 42.22 17.29 -85.42
N LEU A 198 41.77 18.50 -85.09
CA LEU A 198 41.85 19.67 -85.97
C LEU A 198 43.30 20.11 -86.18
N GLU A 199 44.13 20.08 -85.13
CA GLU A 199 45.57 20.35 -85.20
C GLU A 199 46.29 19.35 -86.11
N LEU A 200 45.96 18.06 -85.99
CA LEU A 200 46.48 17.01 -86.86
C LEU A 200 46.10 17.25 -88.33
N LYS A 201 44.80 17.47 -88.61
CA LYS A 201 44.32 17.77 -89.97
C LYS A 201 44.98 19.01 -90.58
N LYS A 202 45.22 20.05 -89.75
CA LYS A 202 45.93 21.25 -90.19
C LYS A 202 47.38 20.94 -90.57
N ALA A 203 48.07 20.12 -89.78
CA ALA A 203 49.43 19.68 -90.09
C ALA A 203 49.47 18.79 -91.35
N GLU A 204 48.53 17.86 -91.51
CA GLU A 204 48.37 17.05 -92.72
C GLU A 204 48.14 17.92 -93.97
N GLY A 205 47.24 18.90 -93.89
CA GLY A 205 46.99 19.83 -95.00
C GLY A 205 48.21 20.69 -95.33
N TRP A 206 48.95 21.15 -94.32
CA TRP A 206 50.20 21.90 -94.53
C TRP A 206 51.26 21.05 -95.23
N THR A 207 51.48 19.80 -94.78
CA THR A 207 52.43 18.88 -95.42
C THR A 207 52.00 18.51 -96.84
N GLN A 208 50.71 18.28 -97.09
CA GLN A 208 50.17 18.04 -98.44
C GLN A 208 50.39 19.24 -99.38
N ASN A 209 50.19 20.46 -98.88
CA ASN A 209 50.45 21.69 -99.65
C ASN A 209 51.94 21.86 -99.95
N GLN A 210 52.82 21.56 -98.99
CA GLN A 210 54.26 21.56 -99.26
C GLN A 210 54.62 20.57 -100.37
N LEU A 211 54.20 19.31 -100.26
CA LEU A 211 54.46 18.29 -101.28
C LEU A 211 53.93 18.67 -102.67
N ARG A 212 52.81 19.40 -102.76
CA ARG A 212 52.29 19.94 -104.03
C ARG A 212 53.06 21.16 -104.54
N GLY A 213 53.47 22.08 -103.65
CA GLY A 213 54.26 23.25 -103.99
C GLY A 213 55.68 22.90 -104.44
N THR A 214 56.27 21.82 -103.92
CA THR A 214 57.57 21.31 -104.38
C THR A 214 57.47 20.55 -105.72
N SER A 215 56.26 20.23 -106.19
CA SER A 215 56.05 19.63 -107.52
C SER A 215 55.95 20.67 -108.65
N VAL A 216 55.90 21.97 -108.34
CA VAL A 216 55.75 23.05 -109.33
C VAL A 216 56.70 24.19 -108.95
N CYS A 217 57.96 24.06 -109.37
CA CYS A 217 58.91 25.14 -109.74
C CYS A 217 60.37 24.65 -109.57
N GLU A 218 60.72 23.57 -110.25
CA GLU A 218 62.07 23.34 -110.78
C GLU A 218 61.86 22.60 -112.09
N VAL A 219 61.87 23.33 -113.22
CA VAL A 219 62.55 23.04 -114.51
C VAL A 219 62.20 24.20 -115.47
N ASP A 220 63.17 25.10 -115.66
CA ASP A 220 63.62 25.82 -116.86
C ASP A 220 62.67 26.02 -118.06
N ASP A 221 62.65 27.23 -118.65
CA ASP A 221 63.30 27.43 -119.95
C ASP A 221 63.56 28.91 -120.30
N ASP A 222 64.75 29.13 -120.84
CA ASP A 222 65.29 30.37 -121.40
C ASP A 222 64.46 30.88 -122.58
N SER A 223 64.30 32.20 -122.71
CA SER A 223 64.08 32.84 -124.01
C SER A 223 64.57 34.29 -123.99
N VAL A 224 65.87 34.41 -124.26
CA VAL A 224 66.54 35.60 -124.79
C VAL A 224 65.90 36.01 -126.12
N SER A 225 65.50 37.28 -126.29
CA SER A 225 66.02 38.19 -127.34
C SER A 225 65.09 39.39 -127.67
N VAL A 226 65.74 40.55 -127.75
CA VAL A 226 65.38 41.88 -128.29
C VAL A 226 64.63 42.85 -127.39
#